data_AF-A0A7U9XA89-F1
#
_entry.id   AF-A0A7U9XA89-F1
#
_cell.length_a   1.000
_cell.length_b   1.000
_cell.length_c   1.000
_cell.angle_alpha   90.00
_cell.angle_beta   90.00
_cell.angle_gamma   90.00
#
_symmetry.space_group_name_H-M   'P 1'
#
loop_
_entity.id
_entity.type
_entity.pdbx_description
1 polymer ?
#
loop_
_entity_poly.entity_id
_entity_poly.type
_entity_poly.pdbx_seq_one_letter_code
_entity_poly.pdbx_strand_id
1 'polypeptide(L)'
;MTLIDGDSDIGSLDVLAQNMQAIKDGYVPKNKDEKGNIIDIRKEIVKLYDHTNLDIARINYTKTMTNDTMAELAKNKLLITELEDKVKESEEFLKSLTDKTIEDMKDLSDQVQEKQRDMQKEYITILGIFAAIVLAFTGGMTFSNSVLENIDKASVYRITLIALIIGLLFFNLLCLLIDFIRDINGKIPRKKYLWIVVNGLLVLGIIGTCFSYQYRWFSINENTLNPIESHLCFTDIADTNSKDMPVLFWQFRQFSGKF
;
A
#
# COMPACT_ATOMS: atom_id res chain seq x y z
N MET A 1 22.35 -37.72 51.28
CA MET A 1 23.45 -37.57 52.25
C MET A 1 23.08 -38.37 53.48
N THR A 2 23.80 -39.45 53.79
CA THR A 2 23.60 -40.16 55.06
C THR A 2 24.08 -39.24 56.18
N LEU A 3 23.25 -39.02 57.21
CA LEU A 3 23.48 -38.07 58.30
C LEU A 3 24.82 -38.24 59.03
N ILE A 4 25.46 -39.40 58.91
CA ILE A 4 26.68 -39.79 59.62
C ILE A 4 27.92 -38.97 59.21
N ASP A 5 28.00 -38.44 57.99
CA ASP A 5 29.17 -37.66 57.53
C ASP A 5 28.93 -36.14 57.42
N GLY A 6 27.70 -35.68 57.67
CA GLY A 6 27.32 -34.27 57.49
C GLY A 6 27.60 -33.39 58.71
N ASP A 7 27.86 -33.99 59.86
CA ASP A 7 27.97 -33.33 61.15
C ASP A 7 29.04 -34.04 61.98
N SER A 8 30.06 -33.28 62.39
CA SER A 8 31.18 -33.77 63.19
C SER A 8 30.77 -34.31 64.56
N ASP A 9 29.55 -33.99 65.03
CA ASP A 9 29.02 -34.43 66.32
C ASP A 9 28.33 -35.82 66.26
N ILE A 10 28.09 -36.39 65.06
CA ILE A 10 27.30 -37.63 64.88
C ILE A 10 28.19 -38.90 64.77
N GLY A 11 29.51 -38.73 64.63
CA GLY A 11 30.51 -39.81 64.65
C GLY A 11 30.95 -40.31 63.26
N SER A 12 32.06 -41.05 63.19
CA SER A 12 32.66 -41.52 61.93
C SER A 12 32.45 -43.03 61.71
N LEU A 13 32.13 -43.38 60.46
CA LEU A 13 31.99 -44.76 60.01
C LEU A 13 33.29 -45.57 60.22
N ASP A 14 34.45 -44.91 60.06
CA ASP A 14 35.77 -45.52 60.29
C ASP A 14 36.02 -45.81 61.77
N VAL A 15 35.57 -44.91 62.65
CA VAL A 15 35.65 -45.09 64.11
C VAL A 15 34.74 -46.24 64.55
N LEU A 16 33.55 -46.38 63.95
CA LEU A 16 32.66 -47.52 64.19
C LEU A 16 33.29 -48.84 63.73
N ALA A 17 33.92 -48.88 62.55
CA ALA A 17 34.62 -50.05 62.05
C ALA A 17 35.75 -50.50 63.01
N GLN A 18 36.56 -49.54 63.49
CA GLN A 18 37.64 -49.79 64.43
C GLN A 18 37.12 -50.30 65.78
N ASN A 19 36.07 -49.69 66.31
CA ASN A 19 35.45 -50.12 67.56
C ASN A 19 34.88 -51.54 67.46
N MET A 20 34.24 -51.87 66.33
CA MET A 20 33.69 -53.21 66.10
C MET A 20 34.79 -54.28 65.97
N GLN A 21 35.91 -53.94 65.33
CA GLN A 21 37.07 -54.84 65.25
C GLN A 21 37.67 -55.08 66.64
N ALA A 22 37.81 -54.03 67.46
CA ALA A 22 38.31 -54.15 68.83
C ALA A 22 37.41 -55.03 69.72
N ILE A 23 36.08 -54.93 69.57
CA ILE A 23 35.12 -55.78 70.31
C ILE A 23 35.24 -57.25 69.88
N LYS A 24 35.36 -57.52 68.57
CA LYS A 24 35.52 -58.87 68.03
C LYS A 24 36.80 -59.54 68.53
N ASP A 25 37.91 -58.82 68.49
CA ASP A 25 39.23 -59.37 68.86
C ASP A 25 39.40 -59.48 70.38
N GLY A 26 38.80 -58.57 71.14
CA GLY A 26 38.89 -58.51 72.60
C GLY A 26 37.92 -59.42 73.37
N TYR A 27 36.97 -60.09 72.70
CA TYR A 27 35.92 -60.85 73.37
C TYR A 27 36.42 -62.19 73.98
N VAL A 28 36.15 -62.35 75.29
CA VAL A 28 36.42 -63.57 76.06
C VAL A 28 35.15 -63.95 76.85
N PRO A 29 34.67 -65.20 76.76
CA PRO A 29 33.48 -65.62 77.48
C PRO A 29 33.73 -65.69 78.99
N LYS A 30 32.92 -64.97 79.78
CA LYS A 30 33.03 -64.90 81.24
C LYS A 30 31.75 -65.28 81.99
N ASN A 31 30.61 -65.29 81.30
CA ASN A 31 29.30 -65.57 81.88
C ASN A 31 28.96 -67.06 81.81
N LYS A 32 28.20 -67.55 82.80
CA LYS A 32 27.73 -68.93 82.88
C LYS A 32 26.21 -68.98 82.99
N ASP A 33 25.58 -70.02 82.45
CA ASP A 33 24.13 -70.24 82.55
C ASP A 33 23.73 -70.78 83.94
N GLU A 34 22.42 -70.91 84.18
CA GLU A 34 21.85 -71.49 85.42
C GLU A 34 22.28 -72.95 85.68
N LYS A 35 22.89 -73.61 84.69
CA LYS A 35 23.39 -74.99 84.73
C LYS A 35 24.93 -75.06 84.83
N GLY A 36 25.61 -73.92 84.94
CA GLY A 36 27.07 -73.83 85.06
C GLY A 36 27.86 -73.89 83.74
N ASN A 37 27.20 -73.94 82.58
CA ASN A 37 27.84 -73.94 81.26
C ASN A 37 28.28 -72.52 80.88
N ILE A 38 29.41 -72.40 80.19
CA ILE A 38 29.95 -71.11 79.73
C ILE A 38 29.10 -70.60 78.55
N ILE A 39 28.62 -69.36 78.64
CA ILE A 39 27.90 -68.69 77.56
C ILE A 39 28.94 -68.03 76.63
N ASP A 40 29.07 -68.55 75.41
CA ASP A 40 29.95 -68.01 74.38
C ASP A 40 29.14 -67.37 73.24
N ILE A 41 29.20 -66.03 73.14
CA ILE A 41 28.56 -65.25 72.07
C ILE A 41 29.55 -64.83 70.96
N ARG A 42 30.75 -65.44 70.89
CA ARG A 42 31.76 -65.11 69.88
C ARG A 42 31.20 -65.19 68.46
N LYS A 43 30.37 -66.19 68.18
CA LYS A 43 29.75 -66.40 66.87
C LYS A 43 28.82 -65.24 66.51
N GLU A 44 28.03 -64.75 67.46
CA GLU A 44 27.12 -63.62 67.30
C GLU A 44 27.88 -62.31 67.11
N ILE A 45 28.99 -62.10 67.83
CA ILE A 45 29.86 -60.93 67.66
C ILE A 45 30.54 -60.93 66.28
N VAL A 46 31.01 -62.09 65.81
CA VAL A 46 31.58 -62.21 64.46
C VAL A 46 30.54 -61.94 63.38
N LYS A 47 29.29 -62.42 63.54
CA LYS A 47 28.19 -62.10 62.64
C LYS A 47 27.87 -60.60 62.64
N LEU A 48 27.84 -59.97 63.82
CA LEU A 48 27.61 -58.53 63.94
C LEU A 48 28.72 -57.75 63.24
N TYR A 49 29.98 -58.10 63.48
CA TYR A 49 31.13 -57.50 62.80
C TYR A 49 31.01 -57.59 61.26
N ASP A 50 30.68 -58.77 60.74
CA ASP A 50 30.53 -59.00 59.29
C ASP A 50 29.39 -58.16 58.70
N HIS A 51 28.21 -58.16 59.35
CA HIS A 51 27.08 -57.34 58.94
C HIS A 51 27.37 -55.85 58.99
N THR A 52 28.00 -55.36 60.07
CA THR A 52 28.37 -53.95 60.18
C THR A 52 29.36 -53.56 59.10
N ASN A 53 30.38 -54.38 58.82
CA ASN A 53 31.36 -54.08 57.78
C ASN A 53 30.74 -54.09 56.37
N LEU A 54 29.78 -54.99 56.10
CA LEU A 54 29.01 -55.01 54.85
C LEU A 54 28.14 -53.75 54.68
N ASP A 55 27.47 -53.31 55.75
CA ASP A 55 26.66 -52.09 55.69
C ASP A 55 27.53 -50.83 55.57
N ILE A 56 28.72 -50.81 56.18
CA ILE A 56 29.72 -49.76 55.99
C ILE A 56 30.12 -49.65 54.51
N ALA A 57 30.44 -50.79 53.89
CA ALA A 57 30.76 -50.84 52.47
C ALA A 57 29.59 -50.35 51.59
N ARG A 58 28.35 -50.74 51.92
CA ARG A 58 27.13 -50.31 51.21
C ARG A 58 26.90 -48.81 51.34
N ILE A 59 27.08 -48.24 52.53
CA ILE A 59 26.93 -46.80 52.78
C ILE A 59 27.96 -46.03 51.95
N ASN A 60 29.22 -46.46 51.95
CA ASN A 60 30.29 -45.84 51.17
C ASN A 60 30.05 -45.92 49.65
N TYR A 61 29.58 -47.06 49.15
CA TYR A 61 29.18 -47.20 47.75
C TYR A 61 28.04 -46.24 47.39
N THR A 62 26.99 -46.19 48.23
CA THR A 62 25.84 -45.30 48.00
C THR A 62 26.25 -43.84 48.05
N LYS A 63 27.14 -43.45 48.97
CA LYS A 63 27.69 -42.08 49.08
C LYS A 63 28.42 -41.67 47.81
N THR A 64 29.31 -42.52 47.31
CA THR A 64 30.06 -42.25 46.06
C THR A 64 29.10 -42.07 44.89
N MET A 65 28.15 -42.99 44.74
CA MET A 65 27.13 -42.90 43.69
C MET A 65 26.25 -41.64 43.81
N THR A 66 25.89 -41.21 45.02
CA THR A 66 25.14 -39.96 45.21
C THR A 66 25.97 -38.72 44.88
N ASN A 67 27.27 -38.74 45.15
CA ASN A 67 28.15 -37.62 44.81
C ASN A 67 28.35 -37.52 43.29
N ASP A 68 28.57 -38.65 42.61
CA ASP A 68 28.72 -38.70 41.16
C ASP A 68 27.45 -38.20 40.46
N THR A 69 26.28 -38.68 40.90
CA THR A 69 25.00 -38.22 40.35
C THR A 69 24.75 -36.74 40.60
N MET A 70 25.13 -36.21 41.78
CA MET A 70 24.99 -34.79 42.10
C MET A 70 25.95 -33.91 41.29
N ALA A 71 27.17 -34.39 41.01
CA ALA A 71 28.12 -33.71 40.14
C ALA A 71 27.62 -33.65 38.68
N GLU A 72 27.06 -34.75 38.16
CA GLU A 72 26.45 -34.78 36.82
C GLU A 72 25.20 -33.90 36.73
N LEU A 73 24.39 -33.84 37.80
CA LEU A 73 23.24 -32.94 37.87
C LEU A 73 23.69 -31.46 37.86
N ALA A 74 24.74 -31.13 38.61
CA ALA A 74 25.31 -29.78 38.61
C ALA A 74 25.80 -29.36 37.22
N LYS A 75 26.49 -30.26 36.49
CA LYS A 75 26.90 -30.00 35.10
C LYS A 75 25.71 -29.79 34.17
N ASN A 76 24.70 -30.68 34.23
CA ASN A 76 23.50 -30.54 33.42
C ASN A 76 22.77 -29.22 33.69
N LYS A 77 22.71 -28.79 34.96
CA LYS A 77 22.11 -27.51 35.32
C LYS A 77 22.86 -26.33 34.69
N LEU A 78 24.19 -26.34 34.72
CA LEU A 78 24.99 -25.30 34.07
C LEU A 78 24.77 -25.26 32.56
N LEU A 79 24.74 -26.43 31.91
CA LEU A 79 24.48 -26.52 30.47
C LEU A 79 23.09 -25.98 30.13
N ILE A 80 22.06 -26.29 30.93
CA ILE A 80 20.71 -25.76 30.75
C ILE A 80 20.71 -24.23 30.86
N THR A 81 21.38 -23.66 31.87
CA THR A 81 21.47 -22.20 32.02
C THR A 81 22.19 -21.53 30.85
N GLU A 82 23.28 -22.12 30.34
CA GLU A 82 23.98 -21.62 29.15
C GLU A 82 23.11 -21.69 27.89
N LEU A 83 22.34 -22.78 27.72
CA LEU A 83 21.36 -22.94 26.65
C LEU A 83 20.25 -21.89 26.74
N GLU A 84 19.71 -21.63 27.93
CA GLU A 84 18.68 -20.60 28.17
C GLU A 84 19.19 -19.21 27.79
N ASP A 85 20.41 -18.85 28.19
CA ASP A 85 21.02 -17.57 27.84
C ASP A 85 21.21 -17.42 26.32
N LYS A 86 21.66 -18.48 25.65
CA LYS A 86 21.82 -18.51 24.19
C LYS A 86 20.49 -18.38 23.44
N VAL A 87 19.43 -19.01 23.93
CA VAL A 87 18.07 -18.86 23.37
C VAL A 87 17.59 -17.42 23.53
N LYS A 88 17.79 -16.82 24.70
CA LYS A 88 17.39 -15.43 24.96
C LYS A 88 18.13 -14.44 24.05
N GLU A 89 19.44 -14.61 23.88
CA GLU A 89 20.26 -13.80 22.96
C GLU A 89 19.73 -13.92 21.51
N SER A 90 19.41 -15.13 21.07
CA SER A 90 18.83 -15.37 19.74
C SER A 90 17.45 -14.72 19.58
N GLU A 91 16.59 -14.77 20.60
CA GLU A 91 15.25 -14.14 20.56
C GLU A 91 15.35 -12.61 20.48
N GLU A 92 16.25 -11.99 21.24
CA GLU A 92 16.48 -10.54 21.19
C GLU A 92 17.02 -10.12 19.83
N PHE A 93 17.96 -10.89 19.26
CA PHE A 93 18.46 -10.65 17.91
C PHE A 93 17.35 -10.75 16.86
N LEU A 94 16.50 -11.79 16.93
CA LEU A 94 15.36 -11.96 16.03
C LEU A 94 14.34 -10.82 16.14
N LYS A 95 14.03 -10.36 17.36
CA LYS A 95 13.17 -9.19 17.57
C LYS A 95 13.75 -7.94 16.91
N SER A 96 15.04 -7.68 17.12
CA SER A 96 15.70 -6.50 16.54
C SER A 96 15.73 -6.53 15.00
N LEU A 97 15.90 -7.70 14.39
CA LEU A 97 15.83 -7.87 12.94
C LEU A 97 14.41 -7.66 12.41
N THR A 98 13.41 -8.18 13.13
CA THR A 98 12.00 -8.04 12.77
C THR A 98 11.57 -6.58 12.83
N ASP A 99 11.93 -5.86 13.90
CA ASP A 99 11.60 -4.44 14.06
C ASP A 99 12.24 -3.58 12.97
N LYS A 100 13.53 -3.79 12.67
CA LYS A 100 14.21 -3.10 11.56
C LYS A 100 13.55 -3.39 10.22
N THR A 101 13.19 -4.65 9.96
CA THR A 101 12.55 -5.04 8.71
C THR A 101 11.17 -4.38 8.58
N ILE A 102 10.39 -4.30 9.67
CA ILE A 102 9.08 -3.64 9.66
C ILE A 102 9.24 -2.13 9.42
N GLU A 103 10.24 -1.50 10.04
CA GLU A 103 10.54 -0.08 9.84
C GLU A 103 10.93 0.22 8.38
N ASP A 104 11.85 -0.57 7.82
CA ASP A 104 12.27 -0.45 6.41
C ASP A 104 11.10 -0.67 5.44
N MET A 105 10.24 -1.67 5.71
CA MET A 105 9.05 -1.91 4.90
C MET A 105 8.05 -0.76 4.98
N LYS A 106 7.89 -0.15 6.16
CA LYS A 106 7.00 0.99 6.35
C LYS A 106 7.52 2.21 5.61
N ASP A 107 8.80 2.53 5.74
CA ASP A 107 9.43 3.63 5.02
C ASP A 107 9.34 3.43 3.49
N LEU A 108 9.61 2.22 3.00
CA LEU A 108 9.44 1.90 1.58
C LEU A 108 7.98 2.04 1.13
N SER A 109 7.02 1.58 1.94
CA SER A 109 5.59 1.73 1.66
C SER A 109 5.18 3.20 1.58
N ASP A 110 5.65 4.03 2.52
CA ASP A 110 5.37 5.46 2.55
C ASP A 110 5.97 6.16 1.32
N GLN A 111 7.22 5.84 0.97
CA GLN A 111 7.88 6.34 -0.25
C GLN A 111 7.16 5.92 -1.53
N VAL A 112 6.69 4.67 -1.61
CA VAL A 112 5.93 4.16 -2.76
C VAL A 112 4.57 4.86 -2.85
N GLN A 113 3.88 5.04 -1.72
CA GLN A 113 2.59 5.73 -1.68
C GLN A 113 2.73 7.19 -2.10
N GLU A 114 3.78 7.88 -1.67
CA GLU A 114 4.07 9.25 -2.10
C GLU A 114 4.32 9.33 -3.60
N LYS A 115 5.21 8.48 -4.13
CA LYS A 115 5.50 8.40 -5.57
C LYS A 115 4.25 8.06 -6.39
N GLN A 116 3.41 7.14 -5.91
CA GLN A 116 2.16 6.78 -6.58
C GLN A 116 1.19 7.97 -6.62
N ARG A 117 1.10 8.73 -5.53
CA ARG A 117 0.25 9.93 -5.48
C ARG A 117 0.75 10.99 -6.44
N ASP A 118 2.05 11.18 -6.56
CA ASP A 118 2.63 12.13 -7.50
C ASP A 118 2.44 11.69 -8.96
N MET A 119 2.64 10.41 -9.26
CA MET A 119 2.30 9.83 -10.56
C MET A 119 0.82 10.01 -10.91
N GLN A 120 -0.09 9.84 -9.96
CA GLN A 120 -1.52 10.07 -10.17
C GLN A 120 -1.82 11.54 -10.52
N LYS A 121 -1.17 12.50 -9.85
CA LYS A 121 -1.31 13.92 -10.17
C LYS A 121 -0.81 14.25 -11.58
N GLU A 122 0.34 13.67 -11.97
CA GLU A 122 0.88 13.83 -13.32
C GLU A 122 -0.06 13.23 -14.37
N TYR A 123 -0.63 12.05 -14.10
CA TYR A 123 -1.61 11.42 -15.00
C TYR A 123 -2.87 12.28 -15.19
N ILE A 124 -3.46 12.76 -14.08
CA ILE A 124 -4.64 13.64 -14.14
C ILE A 124 -4.32 14.93 -14.91
N THR A 125 -3.11 15.46 -14.74
CA THR A 125 -2.63 16.63 -15.48
C THR A 125 -2.57 16.38 -16.98
N ILE A 126 -1.94 15.28 -17.40
CA ILE A 126 -1.81 14.93 -18.83
C ILE A 126 -3.21 14.76 -19.44
N LEU A 127 -4.10 14.05 -18.74
CA LEU A 127 -5.49 13.87 -19.17
C LEU A 127 -6.25 15.20 -19.27
N GLY A 128 -6.06 16.10 -18.30
CA GLY A 128 -6.65 17.43 -18.30
C GLY A 128 -6.18 18.29 -19.48
N ILE A 129 -4.88 18.29 -19.78
CA ILE A 129 -4.33 19.00 -20.95
C ILE A 129 -4.93 18.45 -22.24
N PHE A 130 -5.01 17.11 -22.37
CA PHE A 130 -5.62 16.47 -23.53
C PHE A 130 -7.09 16.86 -23.69
N ALA A 131 -7.88 16.82 -22.61
CA ALA A 131 -9.29 17.23 -22.62
C ALA A 131 -9.46 18.71 -23.02
N ALA A 132 -8.60 19.60 -22.54
CA ALA A 132 -8.64 21.01 -22.88
C ALA A 132 -8.36 21.25 -24.38
N ILE A 133 -7.36 20.56 -24.95
CA ILE A 133 -7.03 20.65 -26.38
C ILE A 133 -8.19 20.12 -27.23
N VAL A 134 -8.73 18.95 -26.89
CA VAL A 134 -9.87 18.36 -27.62
C VAL A 134 -11.08 19.28 -27.54
N LEU A 135 -11.45 19.75 -26.35
CA LEU A 135 -12.59 20.65 -26.14
C LEU A 135 -12.45 21.97 -26.88
N ALA A 136 -11.25 22.58 -26.88
CA ALA A 136 -10.97 23.79 -27.65
C ALA A 136 -11.12 23.54 -29.16
N PHE A 137 -10.63 22.40 -29.66
CA PHE A 137 -10.68 22.08 -31.08
C PHE A 137 -12.08 21.74 -31.57
N THR A 138 -12.79 20.81 -30.93
CA THR A 138 -14.17 20.46 -31.32
C THR A 138 -15.15 21.58 -31.00
N GLY A 139 -15.01 22.25 -29.85
CA GLY A 139 -15.84 23.40 -29.50
C GLY A 139 -15.64 24.57 -30.46
N GLY A 140 -14.40 24.93 -30.75
CA GLY A 140 -14.06 25.98 -31.71
C GLY A 140 -14.54 25.67 -33.13
N MET A 141 -14.28 24.46 -33.64
CA MET A 141 -14.68 24.05 -34.98
C MET A 141 -16.21 23.99 -35.14
N THR A 142 -16.92 23.40 -34.18
CA THR A 142 -18.39 23.31 -34.22
C THR A 142 -19.02 24.69 -34.19
N PHE A 143 -18.53 25.57 -33.32
CA PHE A 143 -18.99 26.95 -33.24
C PHE A 143 -18.72 27.74 -34.52
N SER A 144 -17.51 27.65 -35.08
CA SER A 144 -17.17 28.30 -36.36
C SER A 144 -18.10 27.85 -37.49
N ASN A 145 -18.41 26.56 -37.58
CA ASN A 145 -19.35 26.04 -38.57
C ASN A 145 -20.77 26.59 -38.36
N SER A 146 -21.26 26.61 -37.12
CA SER A 146 -22.60 27.15 -36.82
C SER A 146 -22.72 28.64 -37.15
N VAL A 147 -21.68 29.44 -36.92
CA VAL A 147 -21.68 30.87 -37.26
C VAL A 147 -21.66 31.07 -38.79
N LEU A 148 -20.83 30.29 -39.51
CA LEU A 148 -20.73 30.37 -40.97
C LEU A 148 -22.01 29.91 -41.68
N GLU A 149 -22.65 28.85 -41.19
CA GLU A 149 -23.89 28.32 -41.77
C GLU A 149 -25.07 29.30 -41.61
N ASN A 150 -25.07 30.11 -40.54
CA ASN A 150 -26.15 31.04 -40.27
C ASN A 150 -25.92 32.45 -40.87
N ILE A 151 -24.76 32.70 -41.50
CA ILE A 151 -24.36 34.03 -42.00
C ILE A 151 -25.33 34.61 -43.04
N ASP A 152 -26.01 33.75 -43.79
CA ASP A 152 -26.93 34.12 -44.88
C ASP A 152 -28.37 34.39 -44.37
N LYS A 153 -28.75 33.85 -43.20
CA LYS A 153 -30.14 33.88 -42.72
C LYS A 153 -30.47 35.01 -41.75
N ALA A 154 -29.46 35.53 -41.05
CA ALA A 154 -29.65 36.54 -40.01
C ALA A 154 -28.77 37.77 -40.26
N SER A 155 -29.21 38.94 -39.80
CA SER A 155 -28.41 40.15 -39.96
C SER A 155 -27.06 40.00 -39.25
N VAL A 156 -26.00 40.50 -39.88
CA VAL A 156 -24.60 40.40 -39.40
C VAL A 156 -24.48 40.77 -37.92
N TYR A 157 -25.24 41.77 -37.47
CA TYR A 157 -25.27 42.22 -36.07
C TYR A 157 -25.79 41.16 -35.09
N ARG A 158 -26.84 40.41 -35.43
CA ARG A 158 -27.44 39.40 -34.52
C ARG A 158 -26.54 38.18 -34.36
N ILE A 159 -25.94 37.73 -35.47
CA ILE A 159 -25.02 36.59 -35.47
C ILE A 159 -23.75 36.94 -34.70
N THR A 160 -23.19 38.12 -34.94
CA THR A 160 -21.98 38.57 -34.24
C THR A 160 -22.20 38.72 -32.73
N LEU A 161 -23.38 39.21 -32.31
CA LEU A 161 -23.72 39.33 -30.89
C LEU A 161 -23.81 37.94 -30.22
N ILE A 162 -24.55 37.01 -30.81
CA ILE A 162 -24.68 35.64 -30.28
C ILE A 162 -23.32 34.93 -30.28
N ALA A 163 -22.53 35.11 -31.35
CA ALA A 163 -21.19 34.58 -31.47
C ALA A 163 -20.26 35.08 -30.35
N LEU A 164 -20.32 36.38 -30.01
CA LEU A 164 -19.51 36.97 -28.93
C LEU A 164 -19.96 36.47 -27.54
N ILE A 165 -21.27 36.32 -27.29
CA ILE A 165 -21.77 35.77 -26.02
C ILE A 165 -21.32 34.32 -25.83
N ILE A 166 -21.45 33.49 -26.88
CA ILE A 166 -21.02 32.08 -26.84
C ILE A 166 -19.50 32.00 -26.70
N GLY A 167 -18.74 32.83 -27.43
CA GLY A 167 -17.29 32.93 -27.30
C GLY A 167 -16.84 33.33 -25.89
N LEU A 168 -17.57 34.24 -25.22
CA LEU A 168 -17.32 34.61 -23.82
C LEU A 168 -17.53 33.43 -22.86
N LEU A 169 -18.60 32.65 -23.05
CA LEU A 169 -18.87 31.45 -22.24
C LEU A 169 -17.81 30.37 -22.46
N PHE A 170 -17.45 30.08 -23.71
CA PHE A 170 -16.41 29.10 -24.05
C PHE A 170 -15.03 29.52 -23.54
N PHE A 171 -14.68 30.80 -23.65
CA PHE A 171 -13.41 31.31 -23.14
C PHE A 171 -13.31 31.20 -21.62
N ASN A 172 -14.40 31.47 -20.90
CA ASN A 172 -14.45 31.27 -19.44
C ASN A 172 -14.35 29.78 -19.06
N LEU A 173 -15.00 28.89 -19.81
CA LEU A 173 -14.89 27.45 -19.60
C LEU A 173 -13.46 26.93 -19.82
N LEU A 174 -12.77 27.42 -20.87
CA LEU A 174 -11.36 27.10 -21.11
C LEU A 174 -10.45 27.65 -20.02
N CYS A 175 -10.69 28.88 -19.54
CA CYS A 175 -9.93 29.45 -18.43
C CYS A 175 -10.09 28.62 -17.15
N LEU A 176 -11.32 28.23 -16.81
CA LEU A 176 -11.63 27.38 -15.66
C LEU A 176 -10.91 26.03 -15.75
N LEU A 177 -10.91 25.39 -16.93
CA LEU A 177 -10.27 24.09 -17.12
C LEU A 177 -8.74 24.18 -16.99
N ILE A 178 -8.12 25.23 -17.54
CA ILE A 178 -6.67 25.47 -17.40
C ILE A 178 -6.29 25.84 -15.97
N ASP A 179 -7.15 26.56 -15.25
CA ASP A 179 -6.94 26.91 -13.85
C ASP A 179 -7.05 25.68 -12.96
N PHE A 180 -8.02 24.80 -13.22
CA PHE A 180 -8.15 23.49 -12.57
C PHE A 180 -6.91 22.60 -12.77
N ILE A 181 -6.39 22.50 -13.99
CA ILE A 181 -5.16 21.74 -14.29
C ILE A 181 -3.94 22.33 -13.55
N ARG A 182 -3.90 23.65 -13.37
CA ARG A 182 -2.80 24.34 -12.71
C ARG A 182 -2.84 24.17 -11.20
N ASP A 183 -4.04 24.16 -10.63
CA ASP A 183 -4.29 23.89 -9.22
C ASP A 183 -3.86 22.46 -8.85
N ILE A 184 -4.19 21.47 -9.68
CA ILE A 184 -3.74 20.08 -9.51
C ILE A 184 -2.21 19.95 -9.58
N ASN A 185 -1.54 20.76 -10.40
CA ASN A 185 -0.09 20.81 -10.50
C ASN A 185 0.61 21.61 -9.39
N GLY A 186 -0.13 22.21 -8.45
CA GLY A 186 0.45 23.02 -7.37
C GLY A 186 1.19 24.28 -7.84
N LYS A 187 0.90 24.80 -9.04
CA LYS A 187 1.57 25.98 -9.59
C LYS A 187 0.88 27.28 -9.12
N ILE A 188 1.69 28.29 -8.81
CA ILE A 188 1.31 29.61 -8.26
C ILE A 188 0.16 30.28 -9.06
N PRO A 189 -0.78 30.96 -8.38
CA PRO A 189 -1.93 31.60 -9.03
C PRO A 189 -1.53 32.57 -10.14
N ARG A 190 -2.36 32.58 -11.20
CA ARG A 190 -2.18 33.46 -12.36
C ARG A 190 -2.25 34.92 -11.95
N LYS A 191 -1.55 35.77 -12.70
CA LYS A 191 -1.76 37.22 -12.66
C LYS A 191 -3.20 37.51 -13.08
N LYS A 192 -4.08 37.76 -12.10
CA LYS A 192 -5.52 38.03 -12.27
C LYS A 192 -5.82 39.10 -13.33
N TYR A 193 -4.88 40.01 -13.55
CA TYR A 193 -4.95 41.03 -14.59
C TYR A 193 -5.18 40.46 -16.00
N LEU A 194 -4.52 39.36 -16.40
CA LEU A 194 -4.69 38.80 -17.75
C LEU A 194 -6.12 38.29 -17.99
N TRP A 195 -6.73 37.66 -16.99
CA TRP A 195 -8.12 37.17 -17.08
C TRP A 195 -9.12 38.33 -17.14
N ILE A 196 -8.89 39.39 -16.36
CA ILE A 196 -9.71 40.60 -16.37
C ILE A 196 -9.59 41.33 -17.72
N VAL A 197 -8.39 41.42 -18.28
CA VAL A 197 -8.16 42.08 -19.58
C VAL A 197 -8.90 41.38 -20.70
N VAL A 198 -8.85 40.04 -20.77
CA VAL A 198 -9.49 39.31 -21.88
C VAL A 198 -11.02 39.32 -21.76
N ASN A 199 -11.58 39.13 -20.56
CA ASN A 199 -13.02 39.28 -20.36
C ASN A 199 -13.48 40.72 -20.63
N GLY A 200 -12.71 41.72 -20.21
CA GLY A 200 -12.98 43.13 -20.50
C GLY A 200 -13.01 43.43 -22.01
N LEU A 201 -12.05 42.89 -22.77
CA LEU A 201 -12.00 43.02 -24.23
C LEU A 201 -13.24 42.41 -24.92
N LEU A 202 -13.67 41.22 -24.49
CA LEU A 202 -14.85 40.55 -25.04
C LEU A 202 -16.15 41.30 -24.71
N VAL A 203 -16.28 41.80 -23.47
CA VAL A 203 -17.43 42.62 -23.07
C VAL A 203 -17.46 43.94 -23.84
N LEU A 204 -16.29 44.57 -24.08
CA LEU A 204 -16.18 45.76 -24.91
C LEU A 204 -16.59 45.48 -26.37
N GLY A 205 -16.27 44.31 -26.91
CA GLY A 205 -16.77 43.85 -28.21
C GLY A 205 -18.29 43.73 -28.28
N ILE A 206 -18.93 43.22 -27.22
CA ILE A 206 -20.41 43.16 -27.12
C ILE A 206 -21.00 44.56 -27.05
N ILE A 207 -20.41 45.47 -26.27
CA ILE A 207 -20.84 46.87 -26.20
C ILE A 207 -20.66 47.57 -27.55
N GLY A 208 -19.56 47.31 -28.26
CA GLY A 208 -19.28 47.87 -29.59
C GLY A 208 -20.29 47.42 -30.66
N THR A 209 -20.71 46.15 -30.62
CA THR A 209 -21.75 45.65 -31.53
C THR A 209 -23.13 46.24 -31.22
N CYS A 210 -23.48 46.39 -29.94
CA CYS A 210 -24.69 47.11 -29.52
C CYS A 210 -24.66 48.61 -29.88
N PHE A 211 -23.53 49.28 -29.70
CA PHE A 211 -23.34 50.68 -30.07
C PHE A 211 -23.41 50.86 -31.59
N SER A 212 -22.79 49.96 -32.36
CA SER A 212 -22.88 49.95 -33.82
C SER A 212 -24.32 49.74 -34.33
N TYR A 213 -25.12 48.94 -33.62
CA TYR A 213 -26.55 48.77 -33.91
C TYR A 213 -27.34 50.05 -33.61
N GLN A 214 -27.02 50.73 -32.51
CA GLN A 214 -27.69 51.96 -32.08
C GLN A 214 -27.38 53.18 -32.97
N TYR A 215 -26.15 53.28 -33.50
CA TYR A 215 -25.73 54.38 -34.38
C TYR A 215 -26.05 54.16 -35.87
N ARG A 216 -26.70 53.03 -36.23
CA ARG A 216 -27.08 52.68 -37.60
C ARG A 216 -25.95 52.90 -38.63
N TRP A 217 -24.72 52.57 -38.23
CA TRP A 217 -23.49 52.82 -39.00
C TRP A 217 -23.48 52.17 -40.39
N PHE A 218 -24.35 51.17 -40.60
CA PHE A 218 -24.51 50.44 -41.85
C PHE A 218 -25.98 50.48 -42.31
N SER A 219 -26.64 51.63 -42.30
CA SER A 219 -27.75 51.83 -43.24
C SER A 219 -27.14 51.94 -44.64
N ILE A 220 -27.08 50.83 -45.36
CA ILE A 220 -27.08 50.89 -46.83
C ILE A 220 -28.36 51.65 -47.18
N ASN A 221 -28.22 52.90 -47.62
CA ASN A 221 -29.33 53.70 -48.08
C ASN A 221 -29.73 53.21 -49.47
N GLU A 222 -30.91 52.59 -49.51
CA GLU A 222 -31.95 52.67 -50.55
C GLU A 222 -31.66 52.29 -52.01
N ASN A 223 -32.51 51.39 -52.52
CA ASN A 223 -33.33 51.63 -53.72
C ASN A 223 -32.64 51.93 -55.07
N THR A 224 -31.37 51.60 -55.26
CA THR A 224 -30.73 51.63 -56.58
C THR A 224 -30.34 50.24 -57.06
N LEU A 225 -31.32 49.39 -57.39
CA LEU A 225 -31.21 48.45 -58.52
C LEU A 225 -32.57 47.77 -58.75
N ASN A 226 -33.39 48.46 -59.55
CA ASN A 226 -34.54 48.04 -60.36
C ASN A 226 -35.54 49.21 -60.29
N PRO A 227 -35.78 49.95 -61.38
CA PRO A 227 -36.01 49.42 -62.73
C PRO A 227 -35.23 50.18 -63.83
N ILE A 228 -35.08 49.59 -65.01
CA ILE A 228 -35.22 50.21 -66.35
C ILE A 228 -34.85 49.15 -67.40
N GLU A 229 -35.87 48.80 -68.21
CA GLU A 229 -35.81 48.28 -69.59
C GLU A 229 -35.26 46.85 -69.80
N SER A 230 -36.05 45.82 -70.07
CA SER A 230 -37.03 45.62 -71.16
C SER A 230 -36.57 46.18 -72.52
N HIS A 231 -36.34 45.26 -73.45
CA HIS A 231 -36.18 45.43 -74.92
C HIS A 231 -34.76 45.48 -75.50
N LEU A 232 -34.21 44.28 -75.73
CA LEU A 232 -33.49 43.86 -76.95
C LEU A 232 -33.80 42.35 -77.09
N CYS A 233 -34.97 41.95 -77.59
CA CYS A 233 -35.26 41.70 -79.01
C CYS A 233 -34.07 41.09 -79.77
N PHE A 234 -34.09 39.78 -80.01
CA PHE A 234 -34.26 39.24 -81.36
C PHE A 234 -34.57 37.73 -81.29
N THR A 235 -35.34 37.31 -82.30
CA THR A 235 -36.08 36.06 -82.50
C THR A 235 -35.24 34.85 -82.92
N ASP A 236 -35.96 33.72 -83.00
CA ASP A 236 -35.62 32.41 -83.59
C ASP A 236 -34.87 31.46 -82.63
N ILE A 237 -35.39 30.29 -82.27
CA ILE A 237 -36.09 29.31 -83.12
C ILE A 237 -37.24 28.67 -82.34
N ALA A 238 -38.41 28.72 -82.97
CA ALA A 238 -39.66 28.12 -82.53
C ALA A 238 -39.72 26.62 -82.88
N ASP A 239 -40.41 25.91 -81.99
CA ASP A 239 -41.46 24.94 -82.29
C ASP A 239 -41.13 23.49 -82.71
N THR A 240 -41.53 22.62 -81.77
CA THR A 240 -42.20 21.31 -81.86
C THR A 240 -42.09 20.40 -83.10
N ASN A 241 -41.62 19.19 -82.82
CA ASN A 241 -42.19 17.89 -83.24
C ASN A 241 -41.37 16.82 -82.49
N SER A 242 -41.86 15.75 -81.89
CA SER A 242 -43.10 15.01 -81.99
C SER A 242 -43.09 14.03 -80.80
N LYS A 243 -44.25 13.85 -80.16
CA LYS A 243 -44.76 12.62 -79.51
C LYS A 243 -43.74 11.51 -79.20
N ASP A 244 -43.41 11.32 -77.91
CA ASP A 244 -43.64 10.07 -77.16
C ASP A 244 -42.92 10.11 -75.78
N MET A 245 -43.70 9.97 -74.72
CA MET A 245 -43.29 9.51 -73.38
C MET A 245 -44.23 8.33 -73.04
N PRO A 246 -43.94 7.39 -72.11
CA PRO A 246 -42.70 7.07 -71.37
C PRO A 246 -42.44 5.54 -71.20
N VAL A 247 -41.24 5.09 -70.76
CA VAL A 247 -41.11 4.02 -69.74
C VAL A 247 -39.69 3.96 -69.10
N LEU A 248 -39.64 3.85 -67.75
CA LEU A 248 -38.60 3.23 -66.89
C LEU A 248 -37.26 3.99 -66.74
N PHE A 249 -36.93 4.76 -65.69
CA PHE A 249 -37.30 4.80 -64.26
C PHE A 249 -37.03 3.55 -63.40
N TRP A 250 -36.24 2.55 -63.84
CA TRP A 250 -36.10 1.31 -63.04
C TRP A 250 -34.73 0.64 -62.93
N GLN A 251 -33.58 1.31 -63.10
CA GLN A 251 -32.30 0.58 -62.96
C GLN A 251 -31.12 1.20 -62.22
N PHE A 252 -31.25 2.32 -61.50
CA PHE A 252 -30.10 2.86 -60.75
C PHE A 252 -30.37 3.14 -59.26
N ARG A 253 -31.07 2.20 -58.59
CA ARG A 253 -31.22 2.21 -57.12
C ARG A 253 -31.11 0.82 -56.50
N GLN A 254 -30.07 0.05 -56.86
CA GLN A 254 -29.77 -1.22 -56.19
C GLN A 254 -28.28 -1.54 -56.07
N PHE A 255 -27.45 -0.56 -55.71
CA PHE A 255 -26.13 -0.83 -55.15
C PHE A 255 -25.91 0.00 -53.87
N SER A 256 -26.63 -0.42 -52.83
CA SER A 256 -26.30 -0.17 -51.42
C SER A 256 -25.88 -1.52 -50.83
N GLY A 257 -24.74 -1.57 -50.14
CA GLY A 257 -24.44 -2.64 -49.20
C GLY A 257 -23.01 -3.20 -49.25
N LYS A 258 -22.27 -2.94 -48.16
CA LYS A 258 -20.96 -3.48 -47.76
C LYS A 258 -19.73 -2.87 -48.44
N PHE A 259 -19.00 -2.02 -47.71
CA PHE A 259 -17.82 -2.41 -46.94
C PHE A 259 -17.63 -1.45 -45.77
#